data_AF-K6E0Y4-F1
#
_entry.id   AF-K6E0Y4-F1
#
_cell.length_a   1.000
_cell.length_b   1.000
_cell.length_c   1.000
_cell.angle_alpha   90.00
_cell.angle_beta   90.00
_cell.angle_gamma   90.00
#
_symmetry.space_group_name_H-M   'P 1'
#
loop_
_entity.id
_entity.type
_entity.pdbx_description
1 polymer ?
#
loop_
_entity_poly.entity_id
_entity_poly.type
_entity_poly.pdbx_seq_one_letter_code
_entity_poly.pdbx_strand_id
1 'polypeptide(L)' 'MNTSKSLDKISRKFNEATVHAFELLNQSIKVRTFFVGRTTEESFSILKVFSKNDGCTLSEGRTVPIQKSY' A
#
# COMPACT_ATOMS: atom_id res chain seq x y z
N MET A 1 -9.63 15.57 25.13
CA MET A 1 -9.34 14.11 25.11
C MET A 1 -8.83 13.71 23.72
N ASN A 2 -7.53 13.42 23.60
CA ASN A 2 -6.83 12.38 22.82
C ASN A 2 -7.36 11.79 21.47
N THR A 3 -8.30 12.40 20.75
CA THR A 3 -8.86 11.80 19.52
C THR A 3 -7.81 11.57 18.43
N SER A 4 -6.86 12.52 18.25
CA SER A 4 -5.76 12.42 17.28
C SER A 4 -4.81 11.25 17.57
N LYS A 5 -4.36 11.07 18.82
CA LYS A 5 -3.49 9.94 19.20
C LYS A 5 -4.15 8.57 19.03
N SER A 6 -5.48 8.50 19.18
CA SER A 6 -6.25 7.27 19.00
C SER A 6 -6.37 6.88 17.52
N LEU A 7 -6.66 7.86 16.66
CA LEU A 7 -6.71 7.68 15.19
C LEU A 7 -5.37 7.24 14.60
N ASP A 8 -4.26 7.82 15.09
CA ASP A 8 -2.90 7.43 14.67
C ASP A 8 -2.59 5.97 15.06
N LYS A 9 -3.01 5.55 16.25
CA LYS A 9 -2.78 4.18 16.75
C LYS A 9 -3.60 3.15 15.97
N ILE A 10 -4.85 3.48 15.61
CA ILE A 10 -5.71 2.61 14.80
C ILE A 10 -5.15 2.50 13.38
N SER A 11 -4.77 3.63 12.76
CA SER A 11 -4.13 3.63 11.43
C SER A 11 -2.86 2.80 11.41
N ARG A 12 -2.01 2.91 12.45
CA ARG A 12 -0.77 2.13 12.53
C ARG A 12 -1.03 0.62 12.61
N LYS A 13 -1.95 0.18 13.48
CA LYS A 13 -2.30 -1.24 13.61
C LYS A 13 -2.94 -1.80 12.34
N PHE A 14 -3.79 -1.02 11.67
CA PHE A 14 -4.40 -1.42 10.41
C PHE A 14 -3.34 -1.59 9.32
N ASN A 15 -2.38 -0.65 9.23
CA ASN A 15 -1.26 -0.75 8.31
C ASN A 15 -0.39 -2.00 8.59
N GLU A 16 -0.07 -2.28 9.86
CA GLU A 16 0.69 -3.47 10.27
C GLU A 16 -0.03 -4.77 9.88
N ALA A 17 -1.32 -4.90 10.21
CA ALA A 17 -2.11 -6.09 9.85
C ALA A 17 -2.20 -6.29 8.34
N THR A 18 -2.32 -5.20 7.59
CA THR A 18 -2.39 -5.24 6.13
C THR A 18 -1.07 -5.68 5.52
N VAL A 19 0.07 -5.19 6.03
CA VAL A 19 1.40 -5.64 5.59
C VAL A 19 1.55 -7.15 5.80
N HIS A 20 1.17 -7.68 6.95
CA HIS A 20 1.26 -9.12 7.22
C HIS A 20 0.36 -9.97 6.31
N ALA A 21 -0.88 -9.54 6.06
CA ALA A 21 -1.76 -10.24 5.12
C ALA A 21 -1.14 -10.32 3.71
N PHE A 22 -0.47 -9.25 3.27
CA PHE A 22 0.20 -9.23 1.97
C PHE A 22 1.51 -10.00 1.93
N GLU A 23 2.27 -10.10 3.03
CA GLU A 23 3.44 -10.99 3.11
C GLU A 23 3.01 -12.45 2.89
N LEU A 24 1.90 -12.86 3.50
CA LEU A 24 1.31 -14.19 3.29
C LEU A 24 0.85 -14.39 1.85
N LEU A 25 0.23 -13.37 1.24
CA LEU A 25 -0.17 -13.41 -0.17
C LEU A 25 1.04 -13.46 -1.11
N ASN A 26 2.11 -12.72 -0.83
CA ASN A 26 3.34 -12.70 -1.64
C ASN A 26 4.09 -14.03 -1.56
N GLN A 27 4.03 -14.74 -0.43
CA GLN A 27 4.53 -16.12 -0.33
C GLN A 27 3.71 -17.11 -1.16
N SER A 28 2.41 -16.84 -1.30
CA SER A 28 1.47 -17.74 -1.97
C SER A 28 1.31 -17.46 -3.47
N ILE A 29 1.50 -16.22 -3.90
CA ILE A 29 1.21 -15.76 -5.26
C ILE A 29 2.39 -14.92 -5.75
N LYS A 30 3.11 -15.42 -6.76
CA LYS A 30 4.21 -14.71 -7.45
C LYS A 30 3.70 -13.63 -8.43
N VAL A 31 2.66 -12.89 -8.06
CA VAL A 31 2.09 -11.82 -8.91
C VAL A 31 2.57 -10.46 -8.45
N ARG A 32 2.86 -9.59 -9.42
CA ARG A 32 3.21 -8.19 -9.18
C ARG A 32 2.07 -7.51 -8.42
N THR A 33 2.32 -7.13 -7.18
CA THR A 33 1.29 -6.60 -6.28
C THR A 33 1.82 -5.37 -5.56
N PHE A 34 0.99 -4.35 -5.37
CA PHE A 34 1.37 -3.17 -4.58
C PHE A 34 0.20 -2.76 -3.68
N PHE A 35 0.54 -2.19 -2.53
CA PHE A 35 -0.44 -1.69 -1.58
C PHE A 35 -0.74 -0.22 -1.86
N VAL A 36 -2.02 0.05 -2.08
CA VAL A 36 -2.55 1.40 -2.21
C VAL A 36 -3.01 1.88 -0.85
N GLY A 37 -2.50 3.04 -0.43
CA GLY A 37 -2.92 3.71 0.79
C GLY A 37 -4.07 4.65 0.54
N ARG A 38 -3.78 5.95 0.56
CA ARG A 38 -4.78 7.00 0.38
C ARG A 38 -5.15 7.10 -1.08
N THR A 39 -6.43 7.01 -1.36
CA THR A 39 -7.01 7.24 -2.69
C THR A 39 -7.82 8.55 -2.65
N THR A 40 -7.67 9.38 -3.67
CA THR A 40 -8.51 10.56 -3.97
C THR A 40 -9.23 10.32 -5.29
N GLU A 41 -10.06 11.26 -5.74
CA GLU A 41 -10.72 11.15 -7.05
C GLU A 41 -9.72 11.11 -8.22
N GLU A 42 -8.51 11.65 -8.02
CA GLU A 42 -7.52 11.82 -9.09
C GLU A 42 -6.27 10.95 -8.91
N SER A 43 -5.99 10.47 -7.70
CA SER A 43 -4.69 9.85 -7.39
C SER A 43 -4.75 8.82 -6.29
N PHE A 44 -3.71 8.01 -6.19
CA PHE A 44 -3.54 7.04 -5.12
C PHE A 44 -2.07 6.96 -4.67
N SER A 45 -1.82 6.69 -3.38
CA SER A 45 -0.46 6.53 -2.85
C SER A 45 -0.04 5.07 -2.79
N ILE A 46 1.15 4.76 -3.31
CA ILE A 46 1.79 3.46 -3.16
C ILE A 46 2.47 3.42 -1.81
N LEU A 47 2.02 2.55 -0.92
CA LEU A 47 2.64 2.37 0.39
C LEU A 47 3.71 1.27 0.36
N LYS A 48 3.48 0.21 -0.42
CA LYS A 48 4.37 -0.94 -0.49
C LYS A 48 4.33 -1.61 -1.84
N VAL A 49 5.45 -2.12 -2.33
CA VAL A 49 5.53 -2.85 -3.61
C VAL A 49 6.11 -4.24 -3.34
N PHE A 50 5.38 -5.26 -3.80
CA PHE A 50 5.72 -6.66 -3.66
C PHE A 50 6.03 -7.24 -5.06
N SER A 51 7.17 -7.91 -5.18
CA SER A 51 7.92 -8.22 -6.42
C SER A 51 8.70 -7.02 -7.01
N LYS A 52 9.95 -6.88 -6.55
CA LYS A 52 10.93 -5.89 -7.07
C LYS A 52 11.68 -6.36 -8.31
N ASN A 53 11.66 -7.66 -8.61
CA ASN A 53 12.55 -8.26 -9.60
C ASN A 53 11.91 -8.42 -10.99
N ASP A 54 10.58 -8.35 -11.10
CA ASP A 54 9.89 -8.70 -12.34
C ASP A 54 9.39 -7.50 -13.15
N GLY A 55 9.96 -6.29 -12.99
CA GLY A 55 9.57 -5.14 -13.82
C GLY A 55 8.33 -4.37 -13.34
N CYS A 56 8.08 -4.37 -12.02
CA CYS A 56 7.16 -3.39 -11.44
C CYS A 56 7.81 -2.00 -11.50
N THR A 57 7.24 -1.08 -12.29
CA THR A 57 7.75 0.30 -12.46
C THR A 57 7.31 1.25 -11.35
N LEU A 58 6.50 0.77 -10.40
CA LEU A 58 5.99 1.55 -9.29
C LEU A 58 6.98 1.54 -8.12
N SER A 59 7.16 2.70 -7.49
CA SER A 59 8.05 2.87 -6.34
C SER A 59 7.25 3.13 -5.07
N GLU A 60 7.69 2.56 -3.95
CA GLU A 60 7.10 2.81 -2.62
C GLU A 60 7.15 4.31 -2.28
N GLY A 61 6.11 4.79 -1.59
CA GLY A 61 5.95 6.19 -1.19
C GLY A 61 5.48 7.14 -2.29
N ARG A 62 5.29 6.66 -3.53
CA ARG A 62 4.89 7.52 -4.66
C ARG A 62 3.38 7.71 -4.71
N THR A 63 2.94 8.93 -5.04
CA THR A 63 1.56 9.20 -5.46
C THR A 63 1.43 9.11 -6.97
N VAL A 64 0.40 8.42 -7.43
CA VAL A 64 0.20 8.01 -8.81
C VAL A 64 -1.19 8.47 -9.28
N PRO A 65 -1.34 9.04 -10.49
CA PRO A 65 -2.66 9.40 -11.02
C PRO A 65 -3.50 8.16 -11.31
N ILE A 66 -4.79 8.19 -10.98
CA ILE A 66 -5.72 7.06 -11.24
C ILE A 66 -5.90 6.84 -12.75
N GLN A 67 -5.84 7.89 -13.57
CA GLN A 67 -6.08 7.76 -15.01
C GLN A 67 -4.92 7.11 -15.78
N LYS A 68 -3.78 6.85 -15.12
CA LYS A 68 -2.65 6.16 -15.77
C LYS A 68 -2.76 4.65 -15.54
N SER A 69 -2.83 3.88 -16.63
CA SER A 69 -2.71 2.42 -16.61
C SER A 69 -1.25 2.01 -16.39
N TYR A 70 -0.99 1.19 -15.36
CA TYR A 70 0.32 0.64 -15.00
C TYR A 70 0.29 -0.89 -15.02
#